data_AF-A0A939B962-F1
#
_entry.id   AF-A0A939B962-F1
#
_cell.length_a   1.000
_cell.length_b   1.000
_cell.length_c   1.000
_cell.angle_alpha   90.00
_cell.angle_beta   90.00
_cell.angle_gamma   90.00
#
_symmetry.space_group_name_H-M   'P 1'
#
loop_
_entity.id
_entity.type
_entity.pdbx_description
1 polymer ?
#
loop_
_entity_poly.entity_id
_entity_poly.type
_entity_poly.pdbx_seq_one_letter_code
_entity_poly.pdbx_strand_id
1 'polypeptide(L)' 'DVLYAYAELPEAELMSSGYLDLAGNVWVALVQGGREWVDMVYLASNEERSETDVHIVRLRAEIPDS' A
#
# COMPACT_ATOMS: atom_id res chain seq x y z
N ASP A 1 3.97 12.67 5.43
CA ASP A 1 4.59 11.78 4.44
C ASP A 1 4.19 10.35 4.82
N VAL A 2 3.68 9.60 3.85
CA VAL A 2 3.07 8.27 4.06
C VAL A 2 4.05 7.29 4.70
N LEU A 3 5.33 7.35 4.35
CA LEU A 3 6.33 6.43 4.90
C LEU A 3 6.61 6.69 6.39
N TYR A 4 6.67 7.96 6.77
CA TYR A 4 6.83 8.33 8.18
C TYR A 4 5.62 7.92 9.03
N ALA A 5 4.40 8.01 8.46
CA ALA A 5 3.20 7.58 9.17
C ALA A 5 3.21 6.07 9.49
N TYR A 6 3.73 5.23 8.59
CA TYR A 6 3.91 3.80 8.89
C TYR A 6 5.06 3.53 9.87
N ALA A 7 6.16 4.29 9.80
CA ALA A 7 7.29 4.14 10.72
C ALA A 7 6.91 4.46 12.18
N GLU A 8 5.89 5.26 12.40
CA GLU A 8 5.34 5.58 13.72
C GLU A 8 4.41 4.49 14.29
N LEU A 9 4.01 3.50 13.48
CA LEU A 9 3.14 2.40 13.90
C LEU A 9 3.98 1.16 14.25
N PRO A 10 4.08 0.76 15.52
CA PRO A 10 4.91 -0.37 15.95
C PRO A 10 4.53 -1.71 15.30
N GLU A 11 3.26 -1.87 14.96
CA GLU A 11 2.69 -3.08 14.34
C GLU A 11 2.82 -3.11 12.82
N ALA A 12 3.29 -2.03 12.18
CA ALA A 12 3.40 -1.93 10.73
C ALA A 12 4.70 -2.58 10.23
N GLU A 13 4.57 -3.59 9.38
CA GLU A 13 5.68 -4.31 8.76
C GLU A 13 5.58 -4.24 7.23
N LEU A 14 6.67 -3.87 6.56
CA LEU A 14 6.76 -3.95 5.11
C LEU A 14 6.90 -5.42 4.70
N MET A 15 5.84 -5.98 4.13
CA MET A 15 5.79 -7.38 3.73
C MET A 15 6.42 -7.62 2.36
N SER A 16 6.16 -6.70 1.42
CA SER A 16 6.66 -6.80 0.06
C SER A 16 6.67 -5.43 -0.59
N SER A 17 7.57 -5.23 -1.54
CA SER A 17 7.60 -4.06 -2.41
C SER A 17 8.12 -4.46 -3.77
N GLY A 18 7.60 -3.85 -4.82
CA GLY A 18 8.07 -4.12 -6.16
C GLY A 18 7.33 -3.33 -7.22
N TYR A 19 7.67 -3.64 -8.45
CA TYR A 19 7.01 -3.10 -9.63
C TYR A 19 5.81 -3.97 -9.97
N LEU A 20 4.64 -3.36 -10.10
CA LEU A 20 3.40 -4.01 -10.47
C LEU A 20 2.94 -3.50 -11.82
N ASP A 21 3.04 -4.33 -12.86
CA ASP A 21 2.21 -4.11 -14.05
C ASP A 21 2.07 -5.34 -14.97
N LEU A 22 1.09 -5.26 -15.87
CA LEU A 22 1.11 -5.85 -17.22
C LEU A 22 1.37 -4.79 -18.33
N ALA A 23 1.55 -3.51 -17.99
CA ALA A 23 1.66 -2.35 -18.90
C ALA A 23 2.74 -1.29 -18.55
N GLY A 24 3.50 -1.47 -17.48
CA GLY A 24 4.80 -0.84 -17.31
C GLY A 24 5.06 0.10 -16.14
N ASN A 25 4.15 0.51 -15.25
CA ASN A 25 4.28 1.85 -14.61
C ASN A 25 3.95 2.04 -13.10
N VAL A 26 3.62 1.00 -12.32
CA VAL A 26 3.18 1.21 -10.93
C VAL A 26 4.16 0.58 -9.94
N TRP A 27 4.70 1.37 -9.00
CA TRP A 27 5.36 0.82 -7.80
C TRP A 27 4.31 0.48 -6.74
N VAL A 28 4.45 -0.69 -6.11
CA VAL A 28 3.57 -1.18 -5.06
C VAL A 28 4.38 -1.54 -3.81
N ALA A 29 3.79 -1.32 -2.64
CA ALA A 29 4.24 -1.86 -1.37
C ALA A 29 3.04 -2.43 -0.61
N LEU A 30 3.25 -3.57 0.05
CA LEU A 30 2.30 -4.18 0.97
C LEU A 30 2.81 -3.98 2.39
N VAL A 31 2.02 -3.28 3.20
CA VAL A 31 2.30 -3.04 4.62
C VAL A 31 1.27 -3.80 5.45
N GLN A 32 1.72 -4.67 6.35
CA GLN A 32 0.84 -5.40 7.26
C GLN A 32 0.82 -4.71 8.62
N GLY A 33 -0.36 -4.53 9.21
CA GLY A 33 -0.49 -4.12 10.60
C GLY A 33 -0.95 -5.28 11.47
N GLY A 34 0.00 -5.92 12.15
CA GLY A 34 -0.26 -7.11 12.95
C GLY A 34 -1.00 -8.20 12.15
N ARG A 35 -2.14 -8.66 12.64
CA ARG A 35 -2.98 -9.68 11.96
C ARG A 35 -4.29 -9.15 11.42
N GLU A 36 -4.54 -7.86 11.58
CA GLU A 36 -5.88 -7.28 11.36
C GLU A 36 -6.05 -6.72 9.95
N TRP A 37 -4.97 -6.17 9.37
CA TRP A 37 -5.05 -5.48 8.10
C TRP A 37 -3.77 -5.58 7.27
N VAL A 38 -3.94 -5.37 5.96
CA VAL A 38 -2.88 -5.17 4.98
C VAL A 38 -3.23 -3.95 4.15
N ASP A 39 -2.33 -2.99 4.07
CA ASP A 39 -2.44 -1.83 3.19
C ASP A 39 -1.62 -2.08 1.92
N MET A 40 -2.26 -1.91 0.77
CA MET A 40 -1.58 -1.79 -0.52
C MET A 40 -1.35 -0.30 -0.80
N VAL A 41 -0.09 0.09 -0.81
CA VAL A 41 0.37 1.44 -1.16
C VAL A 41 0.89 1.39 -2.59
N TYR A 42 0.37 2.23 -3.48
CA TYR A 42 0.83 2.25 -4.86
C TYR A 42 0.90 3.64 -5.46
N LEU A 43 1.81 3.82 -6.41
CA LEU A 43 2.04 5.07 -7.11
C LEU A 43 1.40 5.00 -8.50
N ALA A 44 0.49 5.92 -8.79
CA ALA A 44 -0.09 6.07 -10.12
C ALA A 44 0.45 7.35 -10.76
N SER A 45 1.11 7.22 -11.91
CA SER A 45 1.48 8.39 -12.70
C SER A 45 0.25 8.95 -13.42
N ASN A 46 0.03 10.24 -13.25
CA ASN A 46 -0.95 11.01 -13.99
C ASN A 46 -0.25 11.76 -15.12
N GLU A 47 -0.26 11.17 -16.32
CA GLU A 47 0.44 11.71 -17.48
C GLU A 47 -0.08 13.09 -17.92
N GLU A 48 -1.36 13.39 -17.71
CA GLU A 48 -1.96 14.68 -18.09
C GLU A 48 -1.49 15.82 -17.18
N ARG A 49 -1.14 15.51 -15.93
CA ARG A 49 -0.73 16.50 -14.93
C ARG A 49 0.77 16.51 -14.64
N SER A 50 1.54 15.56 -15.18
CA SER A 50 2.93 15.34 -14.79
C SER A 50 3.09 15.19 -13.27
N GLU A 51 2.12 14.52 -12.66
CA GLU A 51 2.03 14.28 -11.22
C GLU A 51 2.05 12.77 -10.95
N THR A 52 2.46 12.41 -9.72
CA THR A 52 2.36 11.04 -9.24
C THR A 52 1.46 11.05 -8.01
N ASP A 53 0.38 10.30 -8.07
CA ASP A 53 -0.56 10.13 -6.98
C ASP A 53 -0.16 8.93 -6.12
N VAL A 54 -0.18 9.11 -4.80
CA VAL A 54 -0.03 8.02 -3.83
C VAL A 54 -1.42 7.52 -3.43
N HIS A 55 -1.69 6.24 -3.67
CA HIS A 55 -2.92 5.60 -3.27
C HIS A 55 -2.66 4.59 -2.15
N ILE A 56 -3.60 4.49 -1.22
CA ILE A 56 -3.56 3.53 -0.11
C ILE A 56 -4.90 2.82 -0.06
N VAL A 57 -4.89 1.49 -0.18
CA VAL A 57 -6.07 0.64 -0.06
C VAL A 57 -5.89 -0.30 1.12
N ARG A 58 -6.77 -0.19 2.12
CA ARG A 58 -6.77 -1.06 3.29
C ARG A 58 -7.64 -2.28 3.09
N LEU A 59 -7.04 -3.46 3.21
CA LEU A 59 -7.69 -4.76 3.24
C LEU A 59 -7.76 -5.24 4.69
N ARG A 60 -8.92 -5.77 5.09
CA ARG A 60 -9.12 -6.41 6.39
C ARG A 60 -9.63 -7.81 6.17
N ALA A 61 -9.18 -8.74 6.99
CA ALA A 61 -9.79 -10.07 7.01
C ALA A 61 -11.19 -9.94 7.62
N GLU A 62 -12.23 -10.24 6.84
CA GLU A 62 -13.53 -10.56 7.41
C GLU A 62 -13.44 -11.98 7.98
N ILE A 63 -13.51 -12.11 9.30
CA ILE A 63 -13.79 -13.39 9.93
C ILE A 63 -15.32 -13.46 10.01
N PRO A 64 -15.99 -14.34 9.23
CA PRO A 64 -17.42 -14.52 9.36
C PRO A 64 -17.74 -14.93 10.80
N ASP A 65 -18.79 -14.35 11.40
CA ASP A 65 -19.21 -14.67 12.77
C ASP A 65 -19.24 -16.19 12.96
N SER A 66 -18.42 -16.66 13.91
CA SER A 66 -18.26 -18.07 14.29
C SER A 66 -19.49 -18.64 14.99
#